data_AF-A0A1F8ZXB7-F1
#
_entry.id   AF-A0A1F8ZXB7-F1
#
_cell.length_a   1.000
_cell.length_b   1.000
_cell.length_c   1.000
_cell.angle_alpha   90.00
_cell.angle_beta   90.00
_cell.angle_gamma   90.00
#
_symmetry.space_group_name_H-M   'P 1'
#
loop_
_entity.id
_entity.type
_entity.pdbx_description
1 polymer ?
#
loop_
_entity_poly.entity_id
_entity_poly.type
_entity_poly.pdbx_seq_one_letter_code
_entity_poly.pdbx_strand_id
1 'polypeptide(L)'
;MVDPKTDVYWASGSSGIGLFNRAPHPNAAKIYINWLLSRHGQIEWVKTLTNSRRVDVPPSEPKSAMKPGRVYHNVQAEDMIPQRRRIQQLAEEQLR
;
A
#
# COMPACT_ATOMS: atom_id res chain seq x y z
N MET A 1 13.50 18.56 14.87
CA MET A 1 12.29 17.95 15.46
C MET A 1 11.16 18.18 14.47
N VAL A 2 10.36 17.16 14.16
CA VAL A 2 9.24 17.30 13.21
C VAL A 2 8.03 17.85 13.97
N ASP A 3 7.44 18.95 13.50
CA ASP A 3 6.24 19.54 14.11
C ASP A 3 5.03 18.60 13.87
N PRO A 4 4.34 18.14 14.94
CA PRO A 4 3.14 17.31 14.82
C PRO A 4 2.02 17.91 13.97
N LYS A 5 1.98 19.24 13.79
CA LYS A 5 1.01 19.94 12.94
C LYS A 5 1.39 19.94 11.46
N THR A 6 2.65 19.67 11.13
CA THR A 6 3.16 19.64 9.75
C THR A 6 3.50 18.22 9.28
N ASP A 7 3.49 17.24 10.19
CA ASP A 7 3.87 15.86 9.89
C ASP A 7 2.74 15.14 9.16
N VAL A 8 2.78 15.17 7.82
CA VAL A 8 1.84 14.44 6.97
C VAL A 8 2.44 13.07 6.64
N TYR A 9 1.80 12.01 7.14
CA TYR A 9 2.17 10.65 6.83
C TYR A 9 1.52 10.22 5.52
N TRP A 10 2.32 10.03 4.48
CA TRP A 10 1.84 9.51 3.21
C TRP A 10 1.87 7.99 3.20
N ALA A 11 0.78 7.37 2.75
CA ALA A 11 0.77 5.98 2.33
C ALA A 11 0.64 5.90 0.82
N SER A 12 1.44 5.03 0.20
CA SER A 12 1.18 4.57 -1.16
C SER A 12 0.27 3.35 -1.09
N GLY A 13 -0.83 3.34 -1.85
CA GLY A 13 -1.72 2.19 -2.01
C GLY A 13 -1.21 1.16 -3.02
N SER A 14 0.08 1.16 -3.37
CA SER A 14 0.63 0.52 -4.57
C SER A 14 0.80 -1.01 -4.48
N SER A 15 0.07 -1.71 -3.62
CA SER A 15 0.15 -3.17 -3.55
C SER A 15 -1.17 -3.79 -3.08
N GLY A 16 -1.69 -4.72 -3.88
CA GLY A 16 -2.89 -5.49 -3.58
C GLY A 16 -2.85 -6.85 -4.27
N ILE A 17 -3.55 -7.82 -3.69
CA ILE A 17 -3.77 -9.14 -4.30
C ILE A 17 -5.27 -9.36 -4.45
N GLY A 18 -5.68 -9.85 -5.62
CA GLY A 18 -7.07 -10.14 -5.94
C GLY A 18 -7.26 -11.62 -6.28
N LEU A 19 -8.43 -12.16 -5.95
CA LEU A 19 -8.87 -13.48 -6.38
C LEU A 19 -9.95 -13.30 -7.46
N PHE A 20 -9.67 -13.79 -8.67
CA PHE A 20 -10.64 -13.75 -9.75
C PHE A 20 -11.71 -14.83 -9.58
N ASN A 21 -12.97 -14.45 -9.77
CA ASN A 21 -14.05 -15.42 -9.85
C ASN A 21 -13.84 -16.33 -11.07
N ARG A 22 -14.03 -17.65 -10.91
CA ARG A 22 -13.83 -18.67 -11.94
C ARG A 22 -12.37 -18.85 -12.43
N ALA A 23 -11.39 -18.69 -11.54
CA ALA A 23 -10.01 -19.08 -11.86
C ALA A 23 -9.92 -20.58 -12.23
N PRO A 24 -9.07 -20.99 -13.20
CA PRO A 24 -8.93 -22.39 -13.61
C PRO A 24 -8.56 -23.35 -12.48
N HIS A 25 -7.87 -22.83 -11.44
CA HIS A 25 -7.44 -23.58 -10.27
C HIS A 25 -7.77 -22.82 -8.98
N PRO A 26 -9.05 -22.77 -8.54
CA PRO A 26 -9.48 -21.92 -7.44
C PRO A 26 -8.87 -22.35 -6.09
N ASN A 27 -8.62 -23.65 -5.90
CA ASN A 27 -7.98 -24.15 -4.67
C ASN A 27 -6.49 -23.80 -4.60
N ALA A 28 -5.78 -23.86 -5.72
CA ALA A 28 -4.38 -23.44 -5.78
C ALA A 28 -4.22 -21.94 -5.49
N ALA A 29 -5.11 -21.10 -6.05
CA ALA A 29 -5.13 -19.67 -5.77
C ALA A 29 -5.34 -19.38 -4.26
N LYS A 30 -6.26 -20.10 -3.60
CA LYS A 30 -6.48 -19.99 -2.15
C LYS A 30 -5.24 -20.37 -1.36
N ILE A 31 -4.59 -21.49 -1.70
CA ILE A 31 -3.35 -21.93 -1.02
C ILE A 31 -2.27 -20.86 -1.15
N TYR A 32 -2.06 -20.32 -2.36
CA TYR A 32 -1.08 -19.27 -2.60
C TYR A 32 -1.37 -18.00 -1.80
N ILE A 33 -2.62 -17.50 -1.82
CA ILE A 33 -3.01 -16.30 -1.06
C ILE A 33 -2.79 -16.52 0.45
N ASN A 34 -3.21 -17.67 0.97
CA ASN A 34 -3.02 -18.02 2.37
C ASN A 34 -1.52 -18.06 2.74
N TRP A 35 -0.69 -18.66 1.90
CA TRP A 35 0.76 -18.68 2.09
C TRP A 35 1.36 -17.27 2.02
N LEU A 36 1.03 -16.48 1.00
CA LEU A 36 1.56 -15.12 0.80
C LEU A 36 1.25 -14.20 1.97
N LEU A 37 0.03 -14.28 2.53
CA LEU A 37 -0.42 -13.46 3.67
C LEU A 37 -0.04 -14.04 5.05
N SER A 38 0.48 -15.26 5.08
CA SER A 38 1.00 -15.87 6.31
C SER A 38 2.24 -15.13 6.81
N ARG A 39 2.58 -15.31 8.09
CA ARG A 39 3.84 -14.78 8.66
C ARG A 39 5.06 -15.29 7.88
N HIS A 40 5.07 -16.57 7.52
CA HIS A 40 6.19 -17.17 6.79
C HIS A 40 6.35 -16.57 5.38
N GLY A 41 5.27 -16.50 4.60
CA GLY A 41 5.31 -15.87 3.28
C GLY A 41 5.71 -14.38 3.34
N GLN A 42 5.28 -13.67 4.38
CA GLN A 42 5.68 -12.28 4.59
C GLN A 42 7.14 -12.11 5.04
N ILE A 43 7.74 -13.09 5.72
CA ILE A 43 9.18 -13.10 6.01
C ILE A 43 10.00 -13.27 4.73
N GLU A 44 9.52 -14.08 3.79
CA GLU A 44 10.15 -14.17 2.47
C GLU A 44 9.92 -12.90 1.66
N TRP A 45 8.72 -12.29 1.75
CA TRP A 45 8.39 -11.04 1.08
C TRP A 45 9.34 -9.89 1.44
N VAL A 46 9.70 -9.72 2.72
CA VAL A 46 10.57 -8.60 3.12
C VAL A 46 11.98 -8.68 2.53
N LYS A 47 12.40 -9.84 2.00
CA LYS A 47 13.67 -9.98 1.28
C LYS A 47 13.66 -9.27 -0.08
N THR A 48 12.48 -8.92 -0.62
CA THR A 48 12.33 -8.18 -1.88
C THR A 48 12.42 -6.65 -1.69
N LEU A 49 13.02 -6.19 -0.58
CA LEU A 49 13.14 -4.77 -0.23
C LEU A 49 11.80 -4.03 -0.08
N THR A 50 10.73 -4.78 0.21
CA THR A 50 9.38 -4.24 0.41
C THR A 50 8.90 -4.54 1.83
N ASN A 51 8.31 -3.56 2.52
CA ASN A 51 7.81 -3.77 3.87
C ASN A 51 6.58 -4.68 3.89
N SER A 52 6.56 -5.64 4.81
CA SER A 52 5.40 -6.49 5.07
C SER A 52 4.19 -5.67 5.49
N ARG A 53 2.98 -6.19 5.21
CA ARG A 53 1.74 -5.63 5.75
C ARG A 53 1.35 -6.09 7.15
N ARG A 54 2.03 -7.11 7.68
CA ARG A 54 1.77 -7.60 9.03
C ARG A 54 2.53 -6.79 10.07
N VAL A 55 1.98 -6.69 11.29
CA VAL A 55 2.59 -6.00 12.43
C VAL A 55 3.59 -6.88 13.21
N ASP A 56 3.56 -8.20 12.98
CA ASP A 56 4.41 -9.21 13.65
C ASP A 56 5.60 -9.67 12.78
N VAL A 57 5.86 -8.99 11.67
CA VAL A 57 6.99 -9.22 10.76
C VAL A 57 7.88 -7.97 10.76
N PRO A 58 9.20 -8.10 11.01
CA PRO A 58 10.11 -6.97 10.95
C PRO A 58 10.11 -6.31 9.55
N PRO A 59 10.15 -4.97 9.48
CA PRO A 59 10.22 -4.28 8.19
C PRO A 59 11.58 -4.51 7.50
N SER A 60 11.56 -4.52 6.18
CA SER A 60 12.78 -4.54 5.35
C SER A 60 13.50 -3.19 5.41
N GLU A 61 12.73 -2.09 5.36
CA GLU A 61 13.21 -0.71 5.50
C GLU A 61 12.48 -0.04 6.66
N PRO A 62 13.09 -0.02 7.87
CA PRO A 62 12.47 0.54 9.07
C PRO A 62 12.07 2.02 8.95
N LYS A 63 12.78 2.84 8.16
CA LYS A 63 12.47 4.27 8.02
C LYS A 63 11.15 4.51 7.28
N SER A 64 10.83 3.60 6.35
CA SER A 64 9.61 3.63 5.54
C SER A 64 8.50 2.75 6.12
N ALA A 65 8.71 2.17 7.31
CA ALA A 65 7.71 1.35 7.96
C ALA A 65 6.55 2.20 8.51
N MET A 66 5.35 1.63 8.50
CA MET A 66 4.20 2.29 9.12
C MET A 66 4.39 2.38 10.64
N LYS A 67 4.19 3.58 11.19
CA LYS A 67 4.30 3.84 12.62
C LYS A 67 2.95 3.61 13.29
N PRO A 68 2.88 2.86 14.41
CA PRO A 68 1.64 2.66 15.16
C PRO A 68 1.01 3.99 15.60
N GLY A 69 -0.32 4.06 15.57
CA GLY A 69 -1.09 5.23 16.05
C GLY A 69 -1.04 6.48 15.17
N ARG A 70 -0.49 6.40 13.95
CA ARG A 70 -0.47 7.51 12.99
C ARG A 70 -1.55 7.35 11.94
N VAL A 71 -2.12 8.48 11.51
CA VAL A 71 -3.07 8.55 10.39
C VAL A 71 -2.28 8.76 9.12
N TYR A 72 -2.46 7.87 8.15
CA TYR A 72 -1.79 7.95 6.85
C TYR A 72 -2.78 8.39 5.77
N HIS A 73 -2.41 9.39 4.97
CA HIS A 73 -3.17 9.83 3.82
C HIS A 73 -2.79 8.99 2.60
N ASN A 74 -3.76 8.24 2.07
CA ASN A 74 -3.58 7.46 0.85
C ASN A 74 -3.99 8.30 -0.37
N VAL A 75 -3.01 8.85 -1.08
CA VAL A 75 -3.25 9.64 -2.30
C VAL A 75 -3.89 8.84 -3.44
N GLN A 76 -3.86 7.51 -3.36
CA GLN A 76 -4.45 6.62 -4.36
C GLN A 76 -5.88 6.19 -4.06
N ALA A 77 -6.41 6.49 -2.86
CA ALA A 77 -7.75 6.11 -2.46
C ALA A 77 -8.84 6.69 -3.39
N GLU A 78 -9.98 6.04 -3.44
CA GLU A 78 -11.07 6.39 -4.37
C GLU A 78 -11.66 7.78 -4.08
N ASP A 79 -11.72 8.17 -2.81
CA ASP A 79 -12.11 9.51 -2.37
C ASP A 79 -11.19 10.62 -2.90
N MET A 80 -9.94 10.31 -3.24
CA MET A 80 -8.98 11.24 -3.86
C MET A 80 -9.19 11.39 -5.38
N ILE A 81 -10.08 10.62 -6.02
CA ILE A 81 -10.31 10.71 -7.48
C ILE A 81 -10.73 12.12 -7.94
N PRO A 82 -11.71 12.80 -7.31
CA PRO A 82 -12.12 14.14 -7.74
C PRO A 82 -10.97 15.15 -7.68
N GLN A 83 -10.16 15.10 -6.61
CA GLN A 83 -8.99 15.97 -6.46
C GLN A 83 -7.93 15.68 -7.52
N ARG A 84 -7.61 14.40 -7.78
CA ARG A 84 -6.64 14.02 -8.82
C ARG A 84 -7.08 14.50 -10.21
N ARG A 85 -8.37 14.36 -10.54
CA ARG A 85 -8.94 14.90 -11.79
C ARG A 85 -8.82 16.41 -11.87
N ARG A 86 -9.09 17.13 -10.76
CA ARG A 86 -8.96 18.59 -10.74
C ARG A 86 -7.52 19.05 -10.94
N ILE A 87 -6.55 18.36 -10.33
CA ILE A 87 -5.12 18.64 -10.53
C ILE A 87 -4.73 18.45 -12.00
N GLN A 88 -5.21 17.38 -12.65
CA GLN A 88 -4.95 17.15 -14.08
C GLN A 88 -5.51 18.26 -14.96
N GLN A 89 -6.77 18.69 -14.73
CA GLN A 89 -7.39 19.79 -15.46
C GLN A 89 -6.61 21.10 -15.31
N LEU A 90 -6.22 21.45 -14.08
CA LEU A 90 -5.43 22.67 -13.83
C LEU A 90 -4.07 22.64 -14.55
N ALA A 91 -3.42 21.47 -14.59
CA ALA A 91 -2.17 21.32 -15.32
C ALA A 91 -2.36 21.52 -16.84
N GLU A 92 -3.44 20.99 -17.41
CA GLU A 92 -3.79 21.21 -18.82
C GLU A 92 -4.13 22.67 -19.13
N GLU A 93 -4.84 23.36 -18.22
CA GLU A 93 -5.16 24.78 -18.34
C GLU A 93 -3.89 25.66 -18.36
N GLN A 94 -2.87 25.33 -17.56
CA GLN A 94 -1.62 26.10 -17.48
C GLN A 94 -0.64 25.84 -18.62
N LEU A 95 -0.81 24.73 -19.35
CA LEU A 95 0.02 24.36 -20.49
C LEU A 95 -0.50 24.91 -21.82
N ARG A 96 -1.62 25.65 -21.82
CA ARG A 96 -2.17 26.37 -22.96
C ARG A 96 -1.78 27.85 -22.89
#